data_AF-A0A946BG05-F1
#
_entry.id   AF-A0A946BG05-F1
#
_cell.length_a   1.000
_cell.length_b   1.000
_cell.length_c   1.000
_cell.angle_alpha   90.00
_cell.angle_beta   90.00
_cell.angle_gamma   90.00
#
_symmetry.space_group_name_H-M   'P 1'
#
loop_
_entity.id
_entity.type
_entity.pdbx_description
1 polymer ?
#
loop_
_entity_poly.entity_id
_entity_poly.type
_entity_poly.pdbx_seq_one_letter_code
_entity_poly.pdbx_strand_id
1 'polypeptide(L)'
;MKNLYQKSIVSLLSFALILWGLTVFADQFSDKAKISAIERYLQIMPVQELLDDMAIKVSRTLPENNREAFIDLMTKKFDIELLESAMIKSMYKHYTLSEIEALTNFYSKPEGKSIMKKMGDYMADVMPIIQSEMIRITREGKQKQ
;
A
#
# COMPACT_ATOMS: atom_id res chain seq x y z
N MET A 1 61.35 -3.64 12.28
CA MET A 1 60.07 -3.07 12.79
C MET A 1 59.21 -2.39 11.72
N LYS A 2 59.76 -1.62 10.76
CA LYS A 2 58.97 -0.96 9.67
C LYS A 2 58.12 -1.93 8.81
N ASN A 3 58.64 -3.13 8.51
CA ASN A 3 57.95 -4.15 7.71
C ASN A 3 56.73 -4.79 8.41
N LEU A 4 56.70 -4.82 9.75
CA LEU A 4 55.53 -5.29 10.50
C LEU A 4 54.41 -4.25 10.47
N TYR A 5 54.76 -2.97 10.65
CA TYR A 5 53.81 -1.86 10.66
C TYR A 5 53.11 -1.68 9.31
N GLN A 6 53.84 -1.85 8.20
CA GLN A 6 53.30 -1.75 6.84
C GLN A 6 52.33 -2.90 6.50
N LYS A 7 52.64 -4.14 6.91
CA LYS A 7 51.75 -5.29 6.72
C LYS A 7 50.45 -5.16 7.52
N SER A 8 50.51 -4.64 8.74
CA SER A 8 49.33 -4.38 9.57
C SER A 8 48.44 -3.28 8.98
N ILE A 9 49.02 -2.21 8.43
CA ILE A 9 48.27 -1.13 7.76
C ILE A 9 47.61 -1.63 6.47
N VAL A 10 48.31 -2.41 5.65
CA VAL A 10 47.73 -2.99 4.42
C VAL A 10 46.59 -3.96 4.76
N SER A 11 46.75 -4.82 5.78
CA SER A 11 45.70 -5.73 6.21
C SER A 11 44.46 -5.02 6.76
N LEU A 12 44.65 -3.91 7.51
CA LEU A 12 43.54 -3.08 8.01
C LEU A 12 42.82 -2.35 6.87
N LEU A 13 43.55 -1.84 5.88
CA LEU A 13 42.96 -1.20 4.70
C LEU A 13 42.18 -2.20 3.83
N SER A 14 42.69 -3.42 3.64
CA SER A 14 41.97 -4.48 2.93
C SER A 14 40.70 -4.91 3.66
N PHE A 15 40.75 -5.02 4.99
CA PHE A 15 39.56 -5.36 5.80
C PHE A 15 38.50 -4.25 5.77
N ALA A 16 38.92 -2.98 5.82
CA ALA A 16 38.02 -1.84 5.66
C ALA A 16 37.37 -1.79 4.26
N LEU A 17 38.12 -2.15 3.21
CA LEU A 17 37.59 -2.21 1.83
C LEU A 17 36.52 -3.32 1.67
N ILE A 18 36.72 -4.47 2.31
CA ILE A 18 35.76 -5.58 2.30
C ILE A 18 34.49 -5.19 3.07
N LEU A 19 34.63 -4.50 4.21
CA LEU A 19 33.48 -4.03 5.00
C LEU A 19 32.65 -2.96 4.26
N TRP A 20 33.28 -2.08 3.48
CA TRP A 20 32.56 -1.13 2.63
C TRP A 20 31.89 -1.79 1.41
N GLY A 21 32.49 -2.86 0.86
CA GLY A 21 31.86 -3.63 -0.21
C GLY A 21 30.57 -4.32 0.24
N LEU A 22 30.55 -4.88 1.45
CA LEU A 22 29.42 -5.67 1.96
C LEU A 22 28.14 -4.84 2.17
N THR A 23 28.25 -3.57 2.54
CA THR A 23 27.07 -2.71 2.77
C THR A 23 26.36 -2.32 1.48
N VAL A 24 27.12 -1.98 0.43
CA VAL A 24 26.55 -1.59 -0.88
C VAL A 24 25.78 -2.75 -1.54
N PHE A 25 26.30 -3.99 -1.43
CA PHE A 25 25.60 -5.16 -1.97
C PHE A 25 24.33 -5.51 -1.18
N ALA A 26 24.35 -5.37 0.15
CA ALA A 26 23.18 -5.64 0.99
C ALA A 26 22.03 -4.67 0.69
N ASP A 27 22.33 -3.38 0.53
CA ASP A 27 21.33 -2.35 0.20
C ASP A 27 20.72 -2.59 -1.19
N GLN A 28 21.55 -2.82 -2.23
CA GLN A 28 21.05 -3.08 -3.58
C GLN A 28 20.22 -4.37 -3.69
N PHE A 29 20.58 -5.41 -2.94
CA PHE A 29 19.81 -6.65 -2.89
C PHE A 29 18.46 -6.44 -2.20
N SER A 30 18.46 -5.75 -1.06
CA SER A 30 17.26 -5.39 -0.30
C SER A 30 16.29 -4.55 -1.15
N ASP A 31 16.80 -3.56 -1.87
CA ASP A 31 15.99 -2.70 -2.75
C ASP A 31 15.32 -3.50 -3.88
N LYS A 32 16.06 -4.40 -4.55
CA LYS A 32 15.49 -5.28 -5.58
C LYS A 32 14.46 -6.25 -5.01
N ALA A 33 14.74 -6.86 -3.85
CA ALA A 33 13.82 -7.77 -3.19
C ALA A 33 12.49 -7.07 -2.84
N LYS A 34 12.59 -5.83 -2.35
CA LYS A 34 11.44 -4.99 -2.00
C LYS A 34 10.59 -4.62 -3.20
N ILE A 35 11.19 -4.15 -4.29
CA ILE A 35 10.45 -3.83 -5.53
C ILE A 35 9.73 -5.08 -6.05
N SER A 36 10.43 -6.22 -6.12
CA SER A 36 9.82 -7.48 -6.57
C SER A 36 8.66 -7.94 -5.68
N ALA A 37 8.77 -7.74 -4.36
CA ALA A 37 7.66 -8.06 -3.44
C ALA A 37 6.43 -7.17 -3.69
N ILE A 38 6.62 -5.88 -3.98
CA ILE A 38 5.53 -4.95 -4.29
C ILE A 38 4.85 -5.33 -5.60
N GLU A 39 5.62 -5.68 -6.64
CA GLU A 39 5.07 -6.12 -7.92
C GLU A 39 4.22 -7.38 -7.75
N ARG A 40 4.70 -8.37 -6.98
CA ARG A 40 3.90 -9.57 -6.66
C ARG A 40 2.62 -9.23 -5.92
N TYR A 41 2.68 -8.31 -4.95
CA TYR A 41 1.50 -7.84 -4.23
C TYR A 41 0.44 -7.28 -5.20
N LEU A 42 0.85 -6.40 -6.12
CA LEU A 42 -0.07 -5.78 -7.08
C LEU A 42 -0.64 -6.77 -8.09
N GLN A 43 0.10 -7.81 -8.47
CA GLN A 43 -0.43 -8.90 -9.31
C GLN A 43 -1.53 -9.72 -8.63
N ILE A 44 -1.53 -9.77 -7.29
CA ILE A 44 -2.50 -10.55 -6.53
C ILE A 44 -3.68 -9.68 -6.10
N MET A 45 -3.46 -8.39 -5.87
CA MET A 45 -4.50 -7.44 -5.52
C MET A 45 -5.31 -7.07 -6.77
N PRO A 46 -6.63 -7.37 -6.83
CA PRO A 46 -7.42 -7.07 -8.01
C PRO A 46 -7.84 -5.59 -7.97
N VAL A 47 -6.91 -4.67 -8.28
CA VAL A 47 -7.09 -3.21 -8.19
C VAL A 47 -8.37 -2.76 -8.90
N GLN A 48 -8.56 -3.20 -10.15
CA GLN A 48 -9.73 -2.87 -10.95
C GLN A 48 -11.02 -3.39 -10.32
N GLU A 49 -11.07 -4.67 -9.92
CA GLU A 49 -12.28 -5.27 -9.33
C GLU A 49 -12.66 -4.56 -8.03
N LEU A 50 -11.68 -4.16 -7.23
CA LEU A 50 -11.91 -3.42 -5.99
C LEU A 50 -12.48 -2.02 -6.27
N LEU A 51 -11.96 -1.32 -7.29
CA LEU A 51 -12.50 -0.03 -7.72
C LEU A 51 -13.92 -0.18 -8.27
N ASP A 52 -14.19 -1.20 -9.08
CA ASP A 52 -15.51 -1.46 -9.66
C ASP A 52 -16.55 -1.76 -8.58
N ASP A 53 -16.24 -2.68 -7.67
CA ASP A 53 -17.13 -3.06 -6.56
C ASP A 53 -17.41 -1.87 -5.65
N MET A 54 -16.37 -1.09 -5.31
CA MET A 54 -16.50 0.12 -4.51
C MET A 54 -17.34 1.18 -5.24
N ALA A 55 -17.11 1.39 -6.53
CA ALA A 55 -17.86 2.37 -7.32
C ALA A 55 -19.36 2.04 -7.31
N ILE A 56 -19.72 0.78 -7.53
CA ILE A 56 -21.10 0.31 -7.49
C ILE A 56 -21.70 0.52 -6.10
N LYS A 57 -21.01 0.10 -5.03
CA LYS A 57 -21.53 0.16 -3.66
C LYS A 57 -21.69 1.59 -3.17
N VAL A 58 -20.71 2.45 -3.42
CA VAL A 58 -20.77 3.87 -3.05
C VAL A 58 -21.80 4.62 -3.89
N SER A 59 -21.99 4.28 -5.17
CA SER A 59 -23.02 4.94 -5.99
C SER A 59 -24.41 4.84 -5.37
N ARG A 60 -24.71 3.78 -4.62
CA ARG A 60 -26.02 3.57 -3.97
C ARG A 60 -26.31 4.62 -2.89
N THR A 61 -25.27 5.22 -2.31
CA THR A 61 -25.40 6.32 -1.34
C THR A 61 -25.57 7.69 -2.02
N LEU A 62 -25.46 7.76 -3.35
CA LEU A 62 -25.64 8.99 -4.14
C LEU A 62 -27.08 9.11 -4.68
N PRO A 63 -27.54 10.34 -5.02
CA PRO A 63 -28.77 10.57 -5.77
C PRO A 63 -28.78 9.79 -7.09
N GLU A 64 -29.94 9.26 -7.49
CA GLU A 64 -30.08 8.37 -8.67
C GLU A 64 -29.48 8.96 -9.95
N ASN A 65 -29.71 10.25 -10.18
CA ASN A 65 -29.22 10.97 -11.36
C ASN A 65 -27.68 11.10 -11.42
N ASN A 66 -26.97 10.84 -10.32
CA ASN A 66 -25.51 10.95 -10.24
C ASN A 66 -24.81 9.58 -10.23
N ARG A 67 -25.55 8.47 -10.08
CA ARG A 67 -24.95 7.14 -9.85
C ARG A 67 -24.15 6.64 -11.05
N GLU A 68 -24.75 6.68 -12.24
CA GLU A 68 -24.14 6.18 -13.47
C GLU A 68 -22.88 6.98 -13.84
N ALA A 69 -22.95 8.31 -13.74
CA ALA A 69 -21.80 9.19 -13.98
C ALA A 69 -20.64 8.91 -13.01
N PHE A 70 -20.94 8.61 -11.73
CA PHE A 70 -19.94 8.25 -10.75
C PHE A 70 -19.29 6.88 -11.05
N ILE A 71 -20.10 5.87 -11.38
CA ILE A 71 -19.59 4.54 -11.76
C ILE A 71 -18.67 4.66 -12.99
N ASP A 72 -19.11 5.36 -14.03
CA ASP A 72 -18.31 5.52 -15.25
C ASP A 72 -16.98 6.24 -15.02
N LEU A 73 -16.99 7.26 -14.15
CA LEU A 73 -15.77 7.98 -13.78
C LEU A 73 -14.78 7.09 -13.03
N MET A 74 -15.27 6.26 -12.12
CA MET A 74 -14.43 5.40 -11.27
C MET A 74 -13.97 4.11 -11.96
N THR A 75 -14.67 3.65 -13.00
CA THR A 75 -14.41 2.34 -13.62
C THR A 75 -13.82 2.42 -15.03
N LYS A 76 -14.21 3.42 -15.84
CA LYS A 76 -13.81 3.52 -17.26
C LYS A 76 -12.76 4.58 -17.53
N LYS A 77 -12.76 5.67 -16.75
CA LYS A 77 -11.88 6.84 -16.96
C LYS A 77 -10.69 6.85 -16.02
N PHE A 78 -10.60 5.87 -15.13
CA PHE A 78 -9.58 5.81 -14.12
C PHE A 78 -8.29 5.21 -14.73
N ASP A 79 -7.19 5.94 -14.62
CA ASP A 79 -5.89 5.48 -15.11
C ASP A 79 -5.27 4.50 -14.10
N ILE A 80 -5.48 3.21 -14.36
CA ILE A 80 -5.03 2.12 -13.48
C ILE A 80 -3.51 2.02 -13.46
N GLU A 81 -2.85 2.23 -14.59
CA GLU A 81 -1.38 2.15 -14.68
C GLU A 81 -0.73 3.27 -13.84
N LEU A 82 -1.31 4.48 -13.90
CA LEU A 82 -0.88 5.59 -13.06
C LEU A 82 -1.12 5.30 -11.57
N LEU A 83 -2.26 4.69 -11.22
CA LEU A 83 -2.56 4.30 -9.84
C LEU A 83 -1.57 3.25 -9.33
N GLU A 84 -1.35 2.18 -10.08
CA GLU A 84 -0.40 1.12 -9.73
C GLU A 84 1.00 1.69 -9.55
N SER A 85 1.45 2.56 -10.46
CA SER A 85 2.74 3.25 -10.34
C SER A 85 2.83 4.09 -9.06
N ALA A 86 1.76 4.81 -8.70
CA ALA A 86 1.68 5.57 -7.46
C ALA A 86 1.70 4.66 -6.22
N MET A 87 1.02 3.51 -6.29
CA MET A 87 1.03 2.49 -5.25
C MET A 87 2.45 1.92 -5.05
N ILE A 88 3.14 1.55 -6.12
CA ILE A 88 4.52 1.03 -6.05
C ILE A 88 5.40 2.03 -5.31
N LYS A 89 5.39 3.29 -5.76
CA LYS A 89 6.22 4.35 -5.18
C LYS A 89 5.89 4.60 -3.70
N SER A 90 4.60 4.61 -3.35
CA SER A 90 4.16 4.83 -1.97
C SER A 90 4.55 3.66 -1.06
N MET A 91 4.28 2.41 -1.48
CA MET A 91 4.66 1.21 -0.74
C MET A 91 6.17 1.11 -0.54
N TYR A 92 6.95 1.40 -1.58
CA TYR A 92 8.41 1.43 -1.48
C TYR A 92 8.90 2.43 -0.43
N LYS A 93 8.25 3.60 -0.34
CA LYS A 93 8.62 4.66 0.60
C LYS A 93 8.20 4.36 2.03
N HIS A 94 7.03 3.74 2.23
CA HIS A 94 6.38 3.70 3.55
C HIS A 94 6.40 2.33 4.22
N TYR A 95 6.51 1.24 3.46
CA TYR A 95 6.49 -0.11 4.02
C TYR A 95 7.87 -0.73 4.02
N THR A 96 8.12 -1.61 4.96
CA THR A 96 9.26 -2.53 4.98
C THR A 96 8.98 -3.73 4.09
N LEU A 97 10.03 -4.47 3.71
CA LEU A 97 9.88 -5.71 2.94
C LEU A 97 8.95 -6.70 3.66
N SER A 98 9.12 -6.90 4.97
CA SER A 98 8.30 -7.83 5.76
C SER A 98 6.82 -7.45 5.79
N GLU A 99 6.48 -6.16 5.82
CA GLU A 99 5.09 -5.69 5.77
C GLU A 99 4.46 -5.96 4.39
N ILE A 100 5.22 -5.75 3.31
CA ILE A 100 4.76 -6.04 1.94
C ILE A 100 4.53 -7.55 1.77
N GLU A 101 5.43 -8.38 2.29
CA GLU A 101 5.27 -9.83 2.28
C GLU A 101 4.08 -10.29 3.11
N ALA A 102 3.86 -9.72 4.29
CA ALA A 102 2.70 -10.01 5.11
C ALA A 102 1.38 -9.66 4.39
N LEU A 103 1.31 -8.50 3.75
CA LEU A 103 0.17 -8.11 2.90
C LEU A 103 -0.02 -9.11 1.76
N THR A 104 1.03 -9.44 1.04
CA THR A 104 0.99 -10.42 -0.05
C THR A 104 0.45 -11.76 0.43
N ASN A 105 0.91 -12.24 1.58
CA ASN A 105 0.49 -13.51 2.16
C ASN A 105 -0.99 -13.48 2.59
N PHE A 106 -1.45 -12.35 3.13
CA PHE A 106 -2.86 -12.13 3.45
C PHE A 106 -3.74 -12.23 2.19
N TYR A 107 -3.43 -11.47 1.15
CA TYR A 107 -4.20 -11.44 -0.10
C TYR A 107 -4.12 -12.75 -0.90
N SER A 108 -3.08 -13.55 -0.70
CA SER A 108 -2.94 -14.86 -1.36
C SER A 108 -3.90 -15.91 -0.81
N LYS A 109 -4.36 -15.76 0.44
CA LYS A 109 -5.23 -16.73 1.11
C LYS A 109 -6.71 -16.57 0.68
N PRO A 110 -7.47 -17.67 0.58
CA PRO A 110 -8.92 -17.61 0.29
C PRO A 110 -9.69 -16.68 1.24
N GLU A 111 -9.33 -16.72 2.53
CA GLU A 111 -9.95 -15.88 3.56
C GLU A 111 -9.65 -14.40 3.33
N GLY A 112 -8.40 -14.05 3.00
CA GLY A 112 -8.02 -12.67 2.72
C GLY A 112 -8.77 -12.09 1.52
N LYS A 113 -8.88 -12.85 0.43
CA LYS A 113 -9.71 -12.48 -0.74
C LYS A 113 -11.17 -12.32 -0.34
N SER A 114 -11.73 -13.24 0.45
CA SER A 114 -13.11 -13.14 0.92
C SER A 114 -13.35 -11.92 1.81
N ILE A 115 -12.40 -11.54 2.67
CA ILE A 115 -12.52 -10.36 3.53
C ILE A 115 -12.59 -9.10 2.67
N MET A 116 -11.71 -8.99 1.67
CA MET A 116 -11.66 -7.80 0.81
C MET A 116 -12.93 -7.62 -0.02
N LYS A 117 -13.48 -8.72 -0.55
CA LYS A 117 -14.78 -8.67 -1.26
C LYS A 117 -15.93 -8.18 -0.37
N LYS A 118 -15.88 -8.49 0.93
CA LYS A 118 -16.89 -8.08 1.92
C LYS A 118 -16.61 -6.69 2.51
N MET A 119 -15.43 -6.11 2.28
CA MET A 119 -15.04 -4.81 2.84
C MET A 119 -16.00 -3.71 2.36
N GLY A 120 -16.41 -3.74 1.09
CA GLY A 120 -17.38 -2.79 0.57
C GLY A 120 -18.75 -2.88 1.25
N ASP A 121 -19.22 -4.09 1.59
CA ASP A 121 -20.50 -4.29 2.28
C ASP A 121 -20.39 -3.81 3.74
N TYR A 122 -19.31 -4.18 4.42
CA TYR A 122 -18.99 -3.69 5.75
C TYR A 122 -18.99 -2.15 5.81
N MET A 123 -18.35 -1.49 4.85
CA MET A 123 -18.36 -0.02 4.78
C MET A 123 -19.73 0.56 4.45
N ALA A 124 -20.51 -0.10 3.57
CA ALA A 124 -21.88 0.33 3.27
C ALA A 124 -22.79 0.28 4.50
N ASP A 125 -22.57 -0.67 5.42
CA ASP A 125 -23.30 -0.77 6.68
C ASP A 125 -22.83 0.27 7.72
N VAL A 126 -21.52 0.52 7.80
CA VAL A 126 -20.92 1.39 8.83
C VAL A 126 -21.03 2.88 8.49
N MET A 127 -20.85 3.26 7.23
CA MET A 127 -20.80 4.67 6.81
C MET A 127 -22.05 5.49 7.14
N PRO A 128 -23.29 4.98 6.96
CA PRO A 128 -24.50 5.70 7.34
C PRO A 128 -24.56 5.98 8.85
N ILE A 129 -24.07 5.06 9.68
CA ILE A 129 -24.02 5.24 11.14
C ILE A 129 -23.07 6.39 11.47
N ILE A 130 -21.86 6.39 10.90
CA ILE A 130 -20.89 7.49 11.07
C ILE A 130 -21.51 8.83 10.65
N GLN A 131 -22.16 8.89 9.48
CA GLN A 131 -22.78 10.11 8.99
C GLN A 131 -23.90 10.60 9.91
N SER A 132 -24.77 9.69 10.36
CA SER A 132 -25.83 10.01 11.32
C SER A 132 -25.26 10.61 12.60
N GLU A 133 -24.09 10.12 13.02
CA GLU A 133 -23.49 10.50 14.27
C GLU A 133 -22.78 11.86 14.21
N MET A 134 -22.13 12.14 13.09
CA MET A 134 -21.60 13.46 12.78
C MET A 134 -22.70 14.53 12.73
N ILE A 135 -23.88 14.18 12.20
CA ILE A 135 -25.04 15.09 12.18
C ILE A 135 -25.55 15.35 13.60
N ARG A 136 -25.63 14.31 14.46
CA ARG A 136 -26.05 14.48 15.87
C ARG A 136 -25.10 15.44 16.60
N ILE A 137 -23.79 15.17 16.54
CA ILE A 137 -22.75 15.99 17.17
C ILE A 137 -22.86 17.46 16.72
N THR A 138 -23.06 17.69 15.43
CA THR A 138 -23.17 19.05 14.87
C THR A 138 -24.43 19.77 15.35
N ARG A 139 -25.56 19.07 15.48
CA ARG A 139 -26.81 19.66 16.00
C ARG A 139 -26.70 20.00 17.48
N GLU A 140 -26.13 19.12 18.29
CA GLU A 140 -25.92 19.36 19.72
C GLU A 140 -24.94 20.51 19.96
N GLY A 141 -23.88 20.61 19.16
CA GLY A 141 -22.93 21.72 19.23
C GLY A 141 -23.56 23.08 18.88
N LYS A 142 -24.51 23.11 17.95
CA LYS A 142 -25.27 24.32 17.59
C LYS A 142 -26.37 24.71 18.58
N GLN A 143 -26.87 23.77 19.38
CA GLN A 143 -27.88 24.05 20.43
C GLN A 143 -27.26 24.54 21.75
N LYS A 144 -25.95 24.34 21.93
CA LYS A 144 -25.18 24.78 23.11
C LYS A 144 -24.46 26.13 22.91
N GLN A 145 -24.63 26.77 21.76
CA GLN A 145 -24.20 28.15 21.46
C GLN A 145 -25.42 29.06 21.40
#